data_AF-A0A834ST85-F1
#
_entry.id   AF-A0A834ST85-F1
#
_cell.length_a   1.000
_cell.length_b   1.000
_cell.length_c   1.000
_cell.angle_alpha   90.00
_cell.angle_beta   90.00
_cell.angle_gamma   90.00
#
_symmetry.space_group_name_H-M   'P 1'
#
loop_
_entity.id
_entity.type
_entity.pdbx_description
1 polymer ?
#
loop_
_entity_poly.entity_id
_entity_poly.type
_entity_poly.pdbx_seq_one_letter_code
_entity_poly.pdbx_strand_id
1 'polypeptide(L)'
;MILFKHFSSKPADLTSNQKLSLCRDGNYDEATPQSLPVCPGCGVYMQDSNSKHPGFFIKPSSKDLNYRLYTHLEPVGQEPEFSNSVKRGFVIEPQKLEVDANLIRKPEKPVVCARCHSLRHYGKVKDPTVENLLPDFDFDHTVGRKLALTTGSRSVVLMVVDAVDFDGSFPKKVASLVSKTIDDNSSAWKQGKSGNVPRVVLVVTKIDLLPSSLSPTRLEHWIRQRAREGGVNKITSMHMVSAMRDWGLKNLVDDIIDLAGPRGNVWAVGAQNAGKSTLINSIGKHVGRKITHLTEAPVPGTTLGIIRVEGILTGQAKLFDTPGLLHPYQITTRLTREEQKLVHISKELKPRTYRIKVGHSVHIAGLMRLDIEETSVDSVYVTVWASPLLPLHMGKLENGSKMLQDHFGRQLQPPIGEKRVQELGKWVRREFHVSGNNWDSSSVDIAASGLGWFAIGLKGDAVLGVWTYEGVDVVLRNSLIPYKSHTFEVAGFTVSKVVSQSDQALNKSHTKEVTKAQKDLTQKAIAV
;
A
#
# COMPACT_ATOMS: atom_id res chain seq x y z
N MET A 1 75.63 2.96 38.39
CA MET A 1 74.48 2.13 38.80
C MET A 1 73.50 2.08 37.64
N ILE A 2 73.65 1.06 36.79
CA ILE A 2 72.84 0.78 35.60
C ILE A 2 71.59 0.06 36.07
N LEU A 3 70.40 0.43 35.60
CA LEU A 3 69.20 -0.41 35.74
C LEU A 3 68.30 -0.27 34.50
N PHE A 4 68.38 -1.31 33.68
CA PHE A 4 67.43 -1.69 32.63
C PHE A 4 66.02 -1.87 33.21
N LYS A 5 64.98 -1.50 32.45
CA LYS A 5 63.66 -2.15 32.55
C LYS A 5 63.06 -2.38 31.17
N HIS A 6 62.64 -3.64 30.98
CA HIS A 6 62.12 -4.25 29.78
C HIS A 6 60.74 -3.73 29.34
N PHE A 7 60.53 -3.79 28.03
CA PHE A 7 59.24 -3.75 27.34
C PHE A 7 58.34 -4.92 27.75
N SER A 8 57.04 -4.65 27.88
CA SER A 8 55.98 -5.63 27.60
C SER A 8 54.79 -4.91 26.97
N SER A 9 54.41 -5.38 25.79
CA SER A 9 53.38 -4.86 24.91
C SER A 9 51.99 -5.32 25.32
N LYS A 10 51.05 -4.38 25.44
CA LYS A 10 49.60 -4.63 25.30
C LYS A 10 49.03 -3.58 24.34
N PRO A 11 48.41 -3.97 23.22
CA PRO A 11 47.65 -3.02 22.39
C PRO A 11 46.33 -2.68 23.09
N ALA A 12 45.96 -1.40 23.03
CA ALA A 12 44.73 -0.86 23.60
C ALA A 12 43.49 -1.33 22.81
N ASP A 13 42.44 -1.69 23.54
CA ASP A 13 41.10 -2.00 23.03
C ASP A 13 40.49 -0.81 22.28
N LEU A 14 40.20 -1.01 20.99
CA LEU A 14 39.32 -0.17 20.17
C LEU A 14 38.08 -1.00 19.81
N THR A 15 37.14 -1.10 20.74
CA THR A 15 35.79 -1.61 20.48
C THR A 15 34.76 -0.50 20.69
N SER A 16 34.70 0.47 19.77
CA SER A 16 33.51 1.31 19.65
C SER A 16 32.48 0.59 18.78
N ASN A 17 31.60 -0.17 19.42
CA ASN A 17 30.35 -0.65 18.82
C ASN A 17 29.45 0.56 18.48
N GLN A 18 29.66 1.18 17.32
CA GLN A 18 28.67 2.08 16.74
C GLN A 18 27.53 1.22 16.18
N LYS A 19 26.46 1.06 16.96
CA LYS A 19 25.15 0.67 16.42
C LYS A 19 24.71 1.77 15.46
N LEU A 20 24.97 1.58 14.16
CA LEU A 20 24.44 2.42 13.08
C LEU A 20 22.90 2.44 13.19
N SER A 21 22.32 3.61 13.50
CA SER A 21 20.87 3.77 13.46
C SER A 21 20.41 3.59 12.02
N LEU A 22 19.56 2.60 11.76
CA LEU A 22 18.89 2.42 10.48
C LEU A 22 17.92 3.59 10.30
N CYS A 23 18.33 4.65 9.59
CA CYS A 23 17.46 5.78 9.25
C CYS A 23 17.16 5.80 7.75
N ARG A 24 15.99 6.33 7.38
CA ARG A 24 15.45 6.41 6.00
C ARG A 24 15.56 7.81 5.39
N ASP A 25 16.50 8.64 5.87
CA ASP A 25 16.60 10.06 5.49
C ASP A 25 16.93 10.29 4.00
N GLY A 26 17.40 9.25 3.29
CA GLY A 26 17.80 9.38 1.88
C GLY A 26 19.06 10.22 1.72
N ASN A 27 19.60 10.25 0.49
CA ASN A 27 20.75 11.09 0.17
C ASN A 27 20.24 12.45 -0.32
N TYR A 28 20.08 13.42 0.58
CA TYR A 28 19.49 14.72 0.24
C TYR A 28 20.40 15.93 0.55
N ASP A 29 21.54 15.73 1.20
CA ASP A 29 22.52 16.79 1.42
C ASP A 29 23.60 16.72 0.34
N GLU A 30 23.66 17.76 -0.49
CA GLU A 30 24.92 18.13 -1.15
C GLU A 30 25.88 18.58 -0.03
N ALA A 31 26.93 17.80 0.19
CA ALA A 31 28.04 18.02 1.13
C ALA A 31 27.87 17.49 2.58
N THR A 32 28.07 16.18 2.75
CA THR A 32 28.69 15.65 3.97
C THR A 32 29.85 14.72 3.58
N PRO A 33 31.10 15.02 3.99
CA PRO A 33 32.21 14.12 3.72
C PRO A 33 32.12 12.91 4.67
N GLN A 34 32.19 11.70 4.10
CA GLN A 34 32.28 10.37 4.76
C GLN A 34 30.98 9.57 5.05
N SER A 35 29.87 9.75 4.31
CA SER A 35 28.69 8.90 4.47
C SER A 35 28.73 7.62 3.63
N LEU A 36 28.45 6.46 4.24
CA LEU A 36 28.17 5.18 3.56
C LEU A 36 27.16 5.38 2.40
N PRO A 37 27.33 4.72 1.24
CA PRO A 37 26.46 4.91 0.10
C PRO A 37 25.01 4.56 0.48
N VAL A 38 24.05 5.44 0.20
CA VAL A 38 22.63 5.20 0.45
C VAL A 38 21.97 4.67 -0.81
N CYS A 39 21.13 3.64 -0.69
CA CYS A 39 20.46 3.05 -1.84
C CYS A 39 19.45 4.06 -2.43
N PRO A 40 19.56 4.46 -3.72
CA PRO A 40 18.65 5.44 -4.32
C PRO A 40 17.22 4.91 -4.51
N GLY A 41 17.00 3.61 -4.34
CA GLY A 41 15.66 3.02 -4.33
C GLY A 41 14.99 3.05 -2.95
N CYS A 42 15.75 2.80 -1.87
CA CYS A 42 15.18 2.62 -0.54
C CYS A 42 15.61 3.58 0.56
N GLY A 43 16.54 4.49 0.30
CA GLY A 43 17.00 5.44 1.31
C GLY A 43 17.72 4.80 2.51
N VAL A 44 17.97 3.50 2.49
CA VAL A 44 18.74 2.77 3.52
C VAL A 44 20.21 2.73 3.12
N TYR A 45 21.09 2.85 4.12
CA TYR A 45 22.53 2.64 3.95
C TYR A 45 22.83 1.30 3.28
N MET A 46 23.66 1.33 2.25
CA MET A 46 24.07 0.16 1.52
C MET A 46 25.18 -0.57 2.29
N GLN A 47 25.07 -1.90 2.31
CA GLN A 47 26.03 -2.79 2.97
C GLN A 47 26.26 -4.03 2.08
N ASP A 48 27.42 -4.66 2.22
CA ASP A 48 27.82 -5.86 1.50
C ASP A 48 28.12 -7.04 2.45
N SER A 49 27.79 -6.90 3.73
CA SER A 49 28.15 -7.86 4.78
C SER A 49 27.09 -8.94 5.02
N ASN A 50 25.79 -8.64 4.92
CA ASN A 50 24.73 -9.61 5.21
C ASN A 50 23.57 -9.52 4.20
N SER A 51 23.36 -10.59 3.44
CA SER A 51 22.29 -10.69 2.44
C SER A 51 20.87 -10.66 2.99
N LYS A 52 20.69 -10.90 4.30
CA LYS A 52 19.40 -10.88 5.02
C LYS A 52 19.10 -9.54 5.71
N HIS A 53 19.96 -8.54 5.59
CA HIS A 53 19.67 -7.20 6.13
C HIS A 53 19.34 -6.18 5.02
N PRO A 54 18.54 -5.15 5.35
CA PRO A 54 18.32 -4.02 4.46
C PRO A 54 19.63 -3.42 3.93
N GLY A 55 19.59 -2.88 2.71
CA GLY A 55 20.77 -2.26 2.10
C GLY A 55 21.76 -3.21 1.45
N PHE A 56 21.58 -4.54 1.54
CA PHE A 56 22.52 -5.49 0.93
C PHE A 56 22.68 -5.24 -0.56
N PHE A 57 23.91 -5.12 -1.05
CA PHE A 57 24.20 -5.02 -2.47
C PHE A 57 25.50 -5.72 -2.82
N ILE A 58 25.61 -6.11 -4.09
CA ILE A 58 26.85 -6.62 -4.65
C ILE A 58 27.32 -5.55 -5.63
N LYS A 59 28.52 -4.99 -5.41
CA LYS A 59 29.14 -4.06 -6.36
C LYS A 59 29.27 -4.79 -7.71
N PRO A 60 28.70 -4.28 -8.81
CA PRO A 60 28.95 -4.85 -10.12
C PRO A 60 30.46 -4.84 -10.36
N SER A 61 31.03 -5.98 -10.77
CA SER A 61 32.42 -5.98 -11.23
C SER A 61 32.56 -4.99 -12.39
N SER A 62 33.66 -4.23 -12.44
CA SER A 62 34.00 -3.42 -13.60
C SER A 62 34.10 -4.35 -14.81
N LYS A 63 33.07 -4.35 -15.65
CA LYS A 63 33.09 -5.18 -16.85
C LYS A 63 34.04 -4.53 -17.84
N ASP A 64 35.18 -5.17 -18.09
CA ASP A 64 36.02 -4.82 -19.24
C ASP A 64 35.19 -4.86 -20.53
N LEU A 65 35.52 -3.97 -21.47
CA LEU A 65 34.86 -3.80 -22.77
C LEU A 65 34.72 -5.12 -23.56
N ASN A 66 35.52 -6.14 -23.22
CA ASN A 66 35.52 -7.46 -23.84
C ASN A 66 34.40 -8.40 -23.37
N TYR A 67 33.62 -8.07 -22.33
CA TYR A 67 32.48 -8.92 -21.92
C TYR A 67 31.39 -9.03 -23.00
N ARG A 68 31.30 -8.05 -23.92
CA ARG A 68 30.33 -8.09 -25.03
C ARG A 68 30.66 -9.12 -26.12
N LEU A 69 31.86 -9.70 -26.14
CA LEU A 69 32.22 -10.72 -27.12
C LEU A 69 31.51 -12.07 -26.87
N TYR A 70 30.92 -12.28 -25.69
CA TYR A 70 30.30 -13.55 -25.30
C TYR A 70 28.78 -13.47 -25.04
N THR A 71 28.13 -12.37 -25.43
CA THR A 71 26.70 -12.15 -25.15
C THR A 71 25.74 -13.12 -25.86
N HIS A 72 26.24 -14.02 -26.71
CA HIS A 72 25.46 -15.05 -27.39
C HIS A 72 25.51 -16.44 -26.73
N LEU A 73 26.23 -16.59 -25.62
CA LEU A 73 26.28 -17.86 -24.89
C LEU A 73 25.37 -17.78 -23.66
N GLU A 74 24.29 -18.55 -23.68
CA GLU A 74 23.50 -18.80 -22.47
C GLU A 74 24.35 -19.58 -21.45
N PRO A 75 24.34 -19.19 -20.17
CA PRO A 75 24.97 -20.00 -19.14
C PRO A 75 24.14 -21.27 -18.95
N VAL A 76 24.69 -22.41 -19.36
CA VAL A 76 24.18 -23.74 -19.00
C VAL A 76 24.13 -23.83 -17.48
N GLY A 77 22.93 -23.99 -16.93
CA GLY A 77 22.72 -24.21 -15.51
C GLY A 77 23.52 -25.43 -15.04
N GLN A 78 24.11 -25.34 -13.85
CA GLN A 78 24.73 -26.46 -13.18
C GLN A 78 23.65 -27.50 -12.83
N GLU A 79 23.39 -28.44 -13.73
CA GLU A 79 22.94 -29.77 -13.36
C GLU A 79 24.16 -30.70 -13.29
N PRO A 80 24.33 -31.52 -12.23
CA PRO A 80 25.40 -32.49 -12.18
C PRO A 80 25.06 -33.66 -13.10
N GLU A 81 26.10 -34.26 -13.69
CA GLU A 81 26.07 -35.43 -14.58
C GLU A 81 25.96 -35.13 -16.09
N PHE A 82 27.11 -35.01 -16.76
CA PHE A 82 27.50 -35.88 -17.88
C PHE A 82 28.99 -35.68 -18.25
N SER A 83 29.50 -36.61 -19.06
CA SER A 83 30.83 -37.21 -19.01
C SER A 83 31.94 -36.54 -19.83
N ASN A 84 33.17 -36.81 -19.39
CA ASN A 84 34.46 -36.43 -20.00
C ASN A 84 34.65 -37.03 -21.41
N SER A 85 34.10 -36.44 -22.48
CA SER A 85 34.38 -36.95 -23.84
C SER A 85 34.25 -36.00 -25.04
N VAL A 86 34.30 -34.68 -24.90
CA VAL A 86 34.44 -33.79 -26.07
C VAL A 86 35.56 -32.76 -25.87
N LYS A 87 36.79 -33.28 -25.77
CA LYS A 87 38.01 -32.55 -26.13
C LYS A 87 38.23 -32.74 -27.64
N ARG A 88 37.96 -31.70 -28.44
CA ARG A 88 38.68 -31.28 -29.67
C ARG A 88 37.78 -30.40 -30.54
N GLY A 89 38.28 -29.23 -30.93
CA GLY A 89 37.80 -28.57 -32.16
C GLY A 89 37.88 -27.05 -32.18
N PHE A 90 38.90 -26.56 -32.89
CA PHE A 90 38.99 -25.27 -33.61
C PHE A 90 39.18 -23.96 -32.83
N VAL A 91 40.44 -23.51 -32.85
CA VAL A 91 40.83 -22.10 -32.70
C VAL A 91 40.56 -21.41 -34.03
N ILE A 92 39.68 -20.40 -34.02
CA ILE A 92 39.54 -19.43 -35.12
C ILE A 92 40.13 -18.12 -34.57
N GLU A 93 41.20 -17.63 -35.19
CA GLU A 93 41.74 -16.30 -34.90
C GLU A 93 40.72 -15.22 -35.30
N PRO A 94 40.37 -14.26 -34.44
CA PRO A 94 39.47 -13.19 -34.82
C PRO A 94 40.22 -12.15 -35.68
N GLN A 95 39.76 -11.99 -36.93
CA GLN A 95 40.12 -10.85 -37.77
C GLN A 95 39.68 -9.55 -37.08
N LYS A 96 40.60 -8.58 -37.01
CA LYS A 96 40.35 -7.23 -36.47
C LYS A 96 39.28 -6.52 -37.31
N LEU A 97 38.06 -6.41 -36.77
CA LEU A 97 37.08 -5.44 -37.22
C LEU A 97 37.31 -4.14 -36.44
N GLU A 98 37.61 -3.07 -37.16
CA GLU A 98 37.71 -1.71 -36.60
C GLU A 98 36.35 -1.32 -36.00
N VAL A 99 36.36 -0.91 -34.72
CA VAL A 99 35.16 -0.52 -33.99
C VAL A 99 35.01 1.00 -34.05
N ASP A 100 33.99 1.45 -34.78
CA ASP A 100 33.55 2.85 -34.77
C ASP A 100 33.32 3.36 -33.34
N ALA A 101 34.04 4.42 -32.99
CA ALA A 101 34.09 5.01 -31.66
C ALA A 101 32.89 5.91 -31.31
N ASN A 102 31.66 5.52 -31.70
CA ASN A 102 30.44 6.29 -31.41
C ASN A 102 29.28 5.43 -30.86
N LEU A 103 29.59 4.51 -29.94
CA LEU A 103 28.56 3.92 -29.09
C LEU A 103 28.08 4.94 -28.07
N ILE A 104 26.92 5.54 -28.37
CA ILE A 104 26.08 6.30 -27.44
C ILE A 104 26.09 5.60 -26.07
N ARG A 105 26.73 6.21 -25.06
CA ARG A 105 26.73 5.72 -23.68
C ARG A 105 25.26 5.67 -23.23
N LYS A 106 24.67 4.48 -23.19
CA LYS A 106 23.39 4.26 -22.49
C LYS A 106 23.59 4.76 -21.05
N PRO A 107 22.64 5.50 -20.47
CA PRO A 107 22.79 5.99 -19.10
C PRO A 107 23.04 4.79 -18.17
N GLU A 108 24.13 4.84 -17.43
CA GLU A 108 24.46 3.80 -16.44
C GLU A 108 23.33 3.73 -15.43
N LYS A 109 22.79 2.52 -15.25
CA LYS A 109 21.69 2.33 -14.30
C LYS A 109 22.25 2.50 -12.88
N PRO A 110 21.60 3.29 -12.01
CA PRO A 110 22.09 3.50 -10.66
C PRO A 110 22.10 2.17 -9.91
N VAL A 111 23.22 1.90 -9.22
CA VAL A 111 23.35 0.72 -8.36
C VAL A 111 22.35 0.83 -7.22
N VAL A 112 21.61 -0.25 -6.98
CA VAL A 112 20.62 -0.34 -5.91
C VAL A 112 20.84 -1.62 -5.10
N CYS A 113 20.31 -1.65 -3.88
CA CYS A 113 20.34 -2.86 -3.07
C CYS A 113 19.59 -4.02 -3.75
N ALA A 114 19.95 -5.26 -3.41
CA ALA A 114 19.39 -6.49 -3.95
C ALA A 114 17.85 -6.53 -3.83
N ARG A 115 17.29 -5.99 -2.75
CA ARG A 115 15.84 -5.82 -2.57
C ARG A 115 15.24 -4.92 -3.65
N CYS A 116 15.76 -3.69 -3.80
CA CYS A 116 15.27 -2.73 -4.79
C CYS A 116 15.46 -3.23 -6.22
N HIS A 117 16.57 -3.92 -6.50
CA HIS A 117 16.80 -4.59 -7.77
C HIS A 117 15.72 -5.65 -8.03
N SER A 118 15.40 -6.49 -7.04
CA SER A 118 14.38 -7.54 -7.18
C SER A 118 12.98 -6.98 -7.41
N LEU A 119 12.61 -5.92 -6.68
CA LEU A 119 11.34 -5.22 -6.90
C LEU A 119 11.27 -4.58 -8.30
N ARG A 120 12.36 -3.97 -8.78
CA ARG A 120 12.43 -3.34 -10.10
C ARG A 120 12.30 -4.33 -11.25
N HIS A 121 12.95 -5.48 -11.15
CA HIS A 121 13.05 -6.43 -12.27
C HIS A 121 12.01 -7.55 -12.22
N TYR A 122 11.60 -7.97 -11.03
CA TYR A 122 10.73 -9.14 -10.85
C TYR A 122 9.38 -8.79 -10.21
N GLY A 123 9.20 -7.56 -9.72
CA GLY A 123 7.96 -7.14 -9.04
C GLY A 123 7.71 -7.84 -7.69
N LYS A 124 8.73 -8.53 -7.15
CA LYS A 124 8.63 -9.33 -5.91
C LYS A 124 9.89 -9.20 -5.07
N VAL A 125 9.71 -9.19 -3.75
CA VAL A 125 10.78 -9.22 -2.76
C VAL A 125 11.19 -10.68 -2.55
N LYS A 126 12.49 -10.99 -2.63
CA LYS A 126 12.97 -12.37 -2.45
C LYS A 126 12.77 -12.88 -1.02
N ASP A 127 12.97 -12.01 -0.04
CA ASP A 127 12.82 -12.34 1.38
C ASP A 127 11.85 -11.35 2.07
N PRO A 128 10.63 -11.80 2.42
CA PRO A 128 9.65 -10.96 3.11
C PRO A 128 10.11 -10.51 4.50
N THR A 129 11.01 -11.24 5.16
CA THR A 129 11.45 -10.90 6.53
C THR A 129 12.25 -9.60 6.57
N VAL A 130 12.92 -9.26 5.47
CA VAL A 130 13.68 -8.01 5.31
C VAL A 130 12.75 -6.78 5.30
N GLU A 131 11.48 -6.92 4.87
CA GLU A 131 10.51 -5.81 4.93
C GLU A 131 10.24 -5.36 6.36
N ASN A 132 10.11 -6.31 7.28
CA ASN A 132 9.81 -6.05 8.69
C ASN A 132 10.97 -5.38 9.43
N LEU A 133 12.20 -5.47 8.89
CA LEU A 133 13.40 -4.87 9.46
C LEU A 133 13.65 -3.44 8.98
N LEU A 134 12.83 -2.92 8.06
CA LEU A 134 13.01 -1.56 7.60
C LEU A 134 12.37 -0.59 8.61
N PRO A 135 13.09 0.48 9.01
CA PRO A 135 12.54 1.48 9.92
C PRO A 135 11.35 2.20 9.29
N ASP A 136 10.40 2.67 10.10
CA ASP A 136 9.31 3.51 9.60
C ASP A 136 9.84 4.85 9.07
N PHE A 137 9.14 5.43 8.10
CA PHE A 137 9.49 6.75 7.60
C PHE A 137 8.99 7.81 8.58
N ASP A 138 9.91 8.52 9.22
CA ASP A 138 9.60 9.64 10.10
C ASP A 138 9.37 10.92 9.29
N PHE A 139 8.10 11.18 8.99
CA PHE A 139 7.69 12.38 8.26
C PHE A 139 8.05 13.66 9.01
N ASP A 140 7.94 13.67 10.34
CA ASP A 140 8.08 14.87 11.16
C ASP A 140 9.53 15.36 11.13
N HIS A 141 10.48 14.42 11.24
CA HIS A 141 11.91 14.71 11.19
C HIS A 141 12.36 15.18 9.79
N THR A 142 11.93 14.50 8.73
CA THR A 142 12.48 14.73 7.39
C THR A 142 11.75 15.84 6.62
N VAL A 143 10.41 15.80 6.58
CA VAL A 143 9.58 16.75 5.82
C VAL A 143 9.06 17.87 6.70
N GLY A 144 8.65 17.56 7.93
CA GLY A 144 8.15 18.55 8.90
C GLY A 144 9.10 19.71 9.12
N ARG A 145 10.40 19.43 9.34
CA ARG A 145 11.44 20.47 9.45
C ARG A 145 11.54 21.35 8.21
N LYS A 146 11.46 20.78 7.01
CA LYS A 146 11.56 21.53 5.74
C LYS A 146 10.33 22.39 5.47
N LEU A 147 9.14 21.92 5.88
CA LEU A 147 7.91 22.70 5.79
C LEU A 147 7.87 23.86 6.80
N ALA A 148 8.52 23.68 7.96
CA ALA A 148 8.64 24.71 8.99
C ALA A 148 9.67 25.81 8.65
N LEU A 149 10.50 25.64 7.62
CA LEU A 149 11.44 26.68 7.19
C LEU A 149 10.69 27.90 6.65
N THR A 150 10.83 29.02 7.33
CA THR A 150 10.19 30.31 6.98
C THR A 150 10.84 30.97 5.77
N THR A 151 12.09 30.64 5.46
CA THR A 151 12.88 31.14 4.33
C THR A 151 13.10 30.04 3.30
N GLY A 152 12.72 30.28 2.03
CA GLY A 152 13.02 29.35 0.94
C GLY A 152 11.99 29.34 -0.19
N SER A 153 12.12 28.33 -1.05
CA SER A 153 11.18 28.05 -2.13
C SER A 153 9.77 27.75 -1.64
N ARG A 154 8.75 28.10 -2.43
CA ARG A 154 7.35 27.75 -2.15
C ARG A 154 7.21 26.24 -1.95
N SER A 155 6.50 25.83 -0.90
CA SER A 155 6.24 24.43 -0.59
C SER A 155 4.78 24.08 -0.89
N VAL A 156 4.56 23.05 -1.69
CA VAL A 156 3.25 22.47 -1.96
C VAL A 156 3.23 21.06 -1.38
N VAL A 157 2.24 20.76 -0.55
CA VAL A 157 2.04 19.42 0.02
C VAL A 157 0.87 18.77 -0.69
N LEU A 158 1.17 17.74 -1.48
CA LEU A 158 0.22 16.93 -2.20
C LEU A 158 -0.23 15.77 -1.31
N MET A 159 -1.39 15.91 -0.67
CA MET A 159 -1.97 14.88 0.18
C MET A 159 -2.77 13.91 -0.67
N VAL A 160 -2.23 12.71 -0.87
CA VAL A 160 -2.84 11.65 -1.69
C VAL A 160 -3.66 10.73 -0.81
N VAL A 161 -4.95 10.59 -1.12
CA VAL A 161 -5.94 9.83 -0.33
C VAL A 161 -6.76 8.94 -1.26
N ASP A 162 -7.07 7.73 -0.82
CA ASP A 162 -7.94 6.79 -1.54
C ASP A 162 -9.42 7.15 -1.33
N ALA A 163 -10.20 7.28 -2.40
CA ALA A 163 -11.62 7.62 -2.32
C ALA A 163 -12.45 6.55 -1.57
N VAL A 164 -12.07 5.28 -1.69
CA VAL A 164 -12.83 4.15 -1.14
C VAL A 164 -12.49 3.92 0.34
N ASP A 165 -11.21 4.03 0.68
CA ASP A 165 -10.69 3.90 2.06
C ASP A 165 -10.16 5.25 2.56
N PHE A 166 -11.02 6.28 2.54
CA PHE A 166 -10.63 7.64 2.92
C PHE A 166 -10.00 7.69 4.32
N ASP A 167 -10.74 7.23 5.34
CA ASP A 167 -10.29 7.26 6.74
C ASP A 167 -9.02 6.42 6.97
N GLY A 168 -8.92 5.28 6.29
CA GLY A 168 -7.74 4.42 6.37
C GLY A 168 -6.52 4.99 5.66
N SER A 169 -6.69 5.79 4.59
CA SER A 169 -5.58 6.34 3.80
C SER A 169 -5.21 7.78 4.14
N PHE A 170 -6.08 8.51 4.85
CA PHE A 170 -5.89 9.92 5.17
C PHE A 170 -4.75 10.12 6.19
N PRO A 171 -3.71 10.91 5.86
CA PRO A 171 -2.55 11.06 6.73
C PRO A 171 -2.79 12.10 7.85
N LYS A 172 -3.56 11.72 8.88
CA LYS A 172 -3.99 12.60 10.00
C LYS A 172 -2.84 13.34 10.70
N LYS A 173 -1.70 12.66 10.94
CA LYS A 173 -0.51 13.27 11.57
C LYS A 173 0.11 14.37 10.71
N VAL A 174 0.18 14.14 9.39
CA VAL A 174 0.69 15.13 8.44
C VAL A 174 -0.28 16.30 8.31
N ALA A 175 -1.58 16.01 8.25
CA ALA A 175 -2.62 17.02 8.23
C ALA A 175 -2.49 17.99 9.40
N SER A 176 -2.39 17.49 10.63
CA SER A 176 -2.28 18.32 11.83
C SER A 176 -0.98 19.12 11.86
N LEU A 177 0.15 18.51 11.47
CA LEU A 177 1.44 19.20 11.41
C LEU A 177 1.45 20.34 10.39
N VAL A 178 0.91 20.09 9.19
CA VAL A 178 0.86 21.10 8.14
C VAL A 178 -0.10 22.21 8.51
N SER A 179 -1.27 21.91 9.08
CA SER A 179 -2.20 22.92 9.60
C SER A 179 -1.55 23.79 10.67
N LYS A 180 -0.84 23.19 11.64
CA LYS A 180 -0.12 23.94 12.67
C LYS A 180 0.93 24.86 12.06
N THR A 181 1.73 24.35 11.12
CA THR A 181 2.73 25.15 10.38
C THR A 181 2.09 26.31 9.61
N ILE A 182 0.91 26.11 9.01
CA ILE A 182 0.16 27.16 8.31
C ILE A 182 -0.27 28.24 9.31
N ASP A 183 -0.84 27.85 10.44
CA ASP A 183 -1.34 28.78 11.45
C ASP A 183 -0.18 29.59 12.06
N ASP A 184 0.92 28.93 12.44
CA ASP A 184 2.14 29.55 12.96
C ASP A 184 2.72 30.57 11.97
N ASN A 185 2.90 30.18 10.70
CA ASN A 185 3.46 31.08 9.67
C ASN A 185 2.49 32.19 9.24
N SER A 186 1.17 31.96 9.30
CA SER A 186 0.18 32.98 8.98
C SER A 186 0.14 34.12 10.02
N SER A 187 0.39 33.78 11.29
CA SER A 187 0.50 34.75 12.37
C SER A 187 1.76 35.64 12.23
N ALA A 188 2.86 35.06 11.76
CA ALA A 188 4.11 35.78 11.46
C ALA A 188 3.96 36.76 10.29
N TRP A 189 3.16 36.40 9.26
CA TRP A 189 2.84 37.31 8.15
C TRP A 189 2.07 38.54 8.61
N LYS A 190 1.08 38.39 9.51
CA LYS A 190 0.34 39.51 10.11
C LYS A 190 1.25 40.45 10.93
N GLN A 191 2.40 39.96 11.38
CA GLN A 191 3.43 40.71 12.10
C GLN A 191 4.54 41.26 11.17
N GLY A 192 4.36 41.21 9.85
CA GLY A 192 5.30 41.79 8.86
C GLY A 192 6.53 40.93 8.54
N LYS A 193 6.57 39.66 8.97
CA LYS A 193 7.66 38.72 8.61
C LYS A 193 7.30 37.92 7.35
N SER A 194 8.28 37.69 6.47
CA SER A 194 8.11 36.86 5.27
C SER A 194 7.97 35.37 5.66
N GLY A 195 6.74 34.92 5.94
CA GLY A 195 6.44 33.51 6.18
C GLY A 195 6.14 32.77 4.89
N ASN A 196 6.93 31.75 4.54
CA ASN A 196 6.57 30.80 3.50
C ASN A 196 5.44 29.87 3.99
N VAL A 197 4.19 30.18 3.65
CA VAL A 197 3.04 29.34 4.03
C VAL A 197 2.91 28.16 3.06
N PRO A 198 2.94 26.90 3.55
CA PRO A 198 2.78 25.74 2.69
C PRO A 198 1.36 25.66 2.12
N ARG A 199 1.24 25.25 0.86
CA ARG A 199 -0.04 25.07 0.16
C ARG A 199 -0.44 23.60 0.19
N VAL A 200 -1.57 23.29 0.80
CA VAL A 200 -2.12 21.93 0.81
C VAL A 200 -3.01 21.71 -0.40
N VAL A 201 -2.67 20.70 -1.20
CA VAL A 201 -3.48 20.20 -2.33
C VAL A 201 -3.96 18.80 -1.96
N LEU A 202 -5.28 18.64 -1.83
CA LEU A 202 -5.87 17.33 -1.52
C LEU A 202 -6.18 16.59 -2.82
N VAL A 203 -5.54 15.45 -3.03
CA VAL A 203 -5.76 14.60 -4.20
C VAL A 203 -6.47 13.32 -3.79
N VAL A 204 -7.69 13.15 -4.27
CA VAL A 204 -8.50 11.96 -4.03
C VAL A 204 -8.39 11.05 -5.24
N THR A 205 -7.76 9.90 -5.05
CA THR A 205 -7.47 8.91 -6.10
C THR A 205 -8.51 7.80 -6.14
N LYS A 206 -8.48 6.99 -7.20
CA LYS A 206 -9.33 5.80 -7.37
C LYS A 206 -10.83 6.09 -7.38
N ILE A 207 -11.21 7.28 -7.82
CA ILE A 207 -12.63 7.66 -7.96
C ILE A 207 -13.40 6.74 -8.91
N ASP A 208 -12.70 6.05 -9.82
CA ASP A 208 -13.25 5.07 -10.75
C ASP A 208 -13.79 3.80 -10.07
N LEU A 209 -13.45 3.59 -8.80
CA LEU A 209 -13.96 2.50 -7.98
C LEU A 209 -15.29 2.86 -7.31
N LEU A 210 -15.64 4.14 -7.22
CA LEU A 210 -16.92 4.59 -6.71
C LEU A 210 -18.01 4.47 -7.80
N PRO A 211 -19.27 4.23 -7.42
CA PRO A 211 -20.36 4.16 -8.37
C PRO A 211 -20.53 5.45 -9.19
N SER A 212 -20.72 5.28 -10.49
CA SER A 212 -20.98 6.40 -11.42
C SER A 212 -22.22 7.24 -11.09
N SER A 213 -23.15 6.71 -10.29
CA SER A 213 -24.35 7.43 -9.81
C SER A 213 -24.07 8.50 -8.74
N LEU A 214 -22.86 8.53 -8.17
CA LEU A 214 -22.50 9.49 -7.14
C LEU A 214 -22.25 10.88 -7.74
N SER A 215 -22.99 11.90 -7.29
CA SER A 215 -22.80 13.26 -7.78
C SER A 215 -21.43 13.82 -7.35
N PRO A 216 -20.61 14.38 -8.26
CA PRO A 216 -19.29 14.93 -7.93
C PRO A 216 -19.33 16.00 -6.84
N THR A 217 -20.34 16.88 -6.86
CA THR A 217 -20.49 17.98 -5.88
C THR A 217 -20.71 17.46 -4.45
N ARG A 218 -21.53 16.41 -4.28
CA ARG A 218 -21.76 15.78 -2.98
C ARG A 218 -20.51 15.09 -2.47
N LEU A 219 -19.81 14.37 -3.34
CA LEU A 219 -18.55 13.72 -3.02
C LEU A 219 -17.52 14.76 -2.57
N GLU A 220 -17.40 15.87 -3.31
CA GLU A 220 -16.51 16.98 -2.95
C GLU A 220 -16.84 17.54 -1.56
N HIS A 221 -18.12 17.83 -1.30
CA HIS A 221 -18.54 18.34 0.00
C HIS A 221 -18.22 17.36 1.14
N TRP A 222 -18.52 16.08 0.94
CA TRP A 222 -18.22 15.03 1.91
C TRP A 222 -16.71 14.94 2.19
N ILE A 223 -15.87 14.91 1.14
CA ILE A 223 -14.41 14.86 1.28
C ILE A 223 -13.89 16.07 2.08
N ARG A 224 -14.37 17.28 1.77
CA ARG A 224 -13.93 18.49 2.48
C ARG A 224 -14.31 18.44 3.95
N GLN A 225 -15.51 17.98 4.27
CA GLN A 225 -15.94 17.81 5.66
C GLN A 225 -15.03 16.80 6.38
N ARG A 226 -14.81 15.62 5.79
CA ARG A 226 -13.98 14.57 6.39
C ARG A 226 -12.51 14.97 6.53
N ALA A 227 -11.98 15.73 5.57
CA ALA A 227 -10.61 16.26 5.66
C ALA A 227 -10.44 17.27 6.81
N ARG A 228 -11.48 18.08 7.09
CA ARG A 228 -11.50 18.99 8.25
C ARG A 228 -11.56 18.22 9.56
N GLU A 229 -12.40 17.21 9.66
CA GLU A 229 -12.46 16.29 10.81
C GLU A 229 -11.12 15.55 11.02
N GLY A 230 -10.38 15.28 9.93
CA GLY A 230 -9.04 14.71 9.96
C GLY A 230 -7.91 15.67 10.34
N GLY A 231 -8.19 16.95 10.56
CA GLY A 231 -7.22 17.95 11.03
C GLY A 231 -6.63 18.89 9.97
N VAL A 232 -7.18 18.91 8.74
CA VAL A 232 -6.81 19.92 7.73
C VAL A 232 -7.75 21.12 7.82
N ASN A 233 -7.25 22.23 8.34
CA ASN A 233 -8.06 23.46 8.50
C ASN A 233 -8.23 24.21 7.17
N LYS A 234 -7.18 24.24 6.35
CA LYS A 234 -7.14 25.01 5.09
C LYS A 234 -6.64 24.15 3.93
N ILE A 235 -7.54 23.88 3.00
CA ILE A 235 -7.25 23.20 1.73
C ILE A 235 -7.17 24.27 0.64
N THR A 236 -6.04 24.34 -0.08
CA THR A 236 -5.83 25.33 -1.16
C THR A 236 -6.66 24.95 -2.38
N SER A 237 -6.55 23.69 -2.79
CA SER A 237 -7.29 23.11 -3.90
C SER A 237 -7.55 21.62 -3.63
N MET A 238 -8.59 21.10 -4.28
CA MET A 238 -8.93 19.68 -4.21
C MET A 238 -9.12 19.15 -5.64
N HIS A 239 -8.51 18.00 -5.92
CA HIS A 239 -8.63 17.32 -7.20
C HIS A 239 -9.05 15.88 -7.00
N MET A 240 -10.06 15.47 -7.75
CA MET A 240 -10.48 14.08 -7.89
C MET A 240 -9.80 13.50 -9.12
N VAL A 241 -9.15 12.35 -9.00
CA VAL A 241 -8.38 11.75 -10.09
C VAL A 241 -8.55 10.24 -10.18
N SER A 242 -8.50 9.73 -11.39
CA SER A 242 -8.28 8.31 -11.66
C SER A 242 -7.01 8.15 -12.48
N ALA A 243 -5.94 7.72 -11.81
CA ALA A 243 -4.65 7.49 -12.46
C ALA A 243 -4.70 6.31 -13.47
N MET A 244 -5.67 5.40 -13.31
CA MET A 244 -5.87 4.25 -14.22
C MET A 244 -6.68 4.62 -15.46
N ARG A 245 -7.58 5.61 -15.36
CA ARG A 245 -8.40 6.11 -16.47
C ARG A 245 -7.88 7.42 -17.07
N ASP A 246 -6.71 7.88 -16.64
CA ASP A 246 -6.12 9.18 -16.99
C ASP A 246 -7.08 10.37 -16.82
N TRP A 247 -7.98 10.28 -15.83
CA TRP A 247 -9.03 11.28 -15.60
C TRP A 247 -8.62 12.28 -14.51
N GLY A 248 -8.87 13.57 -14.73
CA GLY A 248 -8.60 14.65 -13.78
C GLY A 248 -7.11 15.04 -13.64
N LEU A 249 -6.20 14.33 -14.31
CA LEU A 249 -4.76 14.54 -14.20
C LEU A 249 -4.30 15.89 -14.76
N LYS A 250 -4.87 16.35 -15.88
CA LYS A 250 -4.50 17.63 -16.50
C LYS A 250 -4.72 18.80 -15.55
N ASN A 251 -5.94 18.92 -15.01
CA ASN A 251 -6.31 19.97 -14.07
C ASN A 251 -5.43 19.95 -12.81
N LEU A 252 -5.08 18.75 -12.32
CA LEU A 252 -4.16 18.58 -11.20
C LEU A 252 -2.76 19.11 -11.53
N VAL A 253 -2.22 18.76 -12.69
CA VAL A 253 -0.86 19.16 -13.09
C VAL A 253 -0.78 20.67 -13.29
N ASP A 254 -1.77 21.26 -13.98
CA ASP A 254 -1.82 22.71 -14.23
C ASP A 254 -1.85 23.48 -12.89
N ASP A 255 -2.70 23.07 -11.95
CA ASP A 255 -2.79 23.69 -10.61
C ASP A 255 -1.51 23.49 -9.77
N ILE A 256 -0.88 22.31 -9.83
CA ILE A 256 0.41 22.09 -9.14
C ILE A 256 1.50 23.01 -9.69
N ILE A 257 1.56 23.19 -11.02
CA ILE A 257 2.55 24.05 -11.67
C ILE A 257 2.35 25.51 -11.23
N ASP A 258 1.10 25.98 -11.22
CA ASP A 258 0.76 27.33 -10.80
C ASP A 258 1.07 27.59 -9.31
N LEU A 259 0.73 26.63 -8.44
CA LEU A 259 0.97 26.74 -7.00
C LEU A 259 2.46 26.65 -6.63
N ALA A 260 3.22 25.80 -7.31
CA ALA A 260 4.66 25.63 -7.07
C ALA A 260 5.48 26.79 -7.65
N GLY A 261 5.13 27.28 -8.83
CA GLY A 261 5.91 28.27 -9.58
C GLY A 261 7.29 27.74 -10.02
N PRO A 262 8.19 28.60 -10.52
CA PRO A 262 9.40 28.18 -11.23
C PRO A 262 10.50 27.54 -10.37
N ARG A 263 10.43 27.68 -9.04
CA ARG A 263 11.44 27.17 -8.08
C ARG A 263 10.83 26.41 -6.89
N GLY A 264 9.55 26.06 -6.95
CA GLY A 264 8.83 25.43 -5.83
C GLY A 264 9.22 23.98 -5.57
N ASN A 265 8.94 23.51 -4.36
CA ASN A 265 9.10 22.12 -3.94
C ASN A 265 7.72 21.50 -3.70
N VAL A 266 7.42 20.40 -4.36
CA VAL A 266 6.17 19.64 -4.23
C VAL A 266 6.45 18.34 -3.50
N TRP A 267 5.74 18.07 -2.41
CA TRP A 267 5.91 16.88 -1.58
C TRP A 267 4.67 16.00 -1.70
N ALA A 268 4.79 14.81 -2.31
CA ALA A 268 3.71 13.84 -2.40
C ALA A 268 3.69 12.94 -1.18
N VAL A 269 2.61 13.01 -0.39
CA VAL A 269 2.48 12.36 0.91
C VAL A 269 1.14 11.64 0.98
N GLY A 270 1.13 10.40 1.46
CA GLY A 270 -0.10 9.63 1.63
C GLY A 270 0.18 8.23 2.17
N ALA A 271 -0.87 7.50 2.53
CA ALA A 271 -0.73 6.12 2.96
C ALA A 271 -0.15 5.21 1.86
N GLN A 272 0.44 4.09 2.27
CA GLN A 272 1.08 3.11 1.38
C GLN A 272 0.15 2.62 0.24
N ASN A 273 -1.15 2.50 0.51
CA ASN A 273 -2.16 2.01 -0.44
C ASN A 273 -2.96 3.12 -1.15
N ALA A 274 -2.63 4.40 -0.92
CA ALA A 274 -3.38 5.54 -1.46
C ALA A 274 -3.21 5.75 -2.98
N GLY A 275 -2.32 4.99 -3.65
CA GLY A 275 -2.09 5.12 -5.09
C GLY A 275 -1.13 6.24 -5.49
N LYS A 276 -0.32 6.75 -4.55
CA LYS A 276 0.68 7.81 -4.78
C LYS A 276 1.66 7.49 -5.93
N SER A 277 2.28 6.30 -5.93
CA SER A 277 3.23 5.93 -6.99
C SER A 277 2.55 5.82 -8.35
N THR A 278 1.33 5.27 -8.41
CA THR A 278 0.53 5.20 -9.64
C THR A 278 0.21 6.60 -10.15
N LEU A 279 -0.19 7.52 -9.27
CA LEU A 279 -0.47 8.91 -9.60
C LEU A 279 0.74 9.62 -10.22
N ILE A 280 1.92 9.52 -9.57
CA ILE A 280 3.14 10.19 -10.05
C ILE A 280 3.57 9.62 -11.41
N ASN A 281 3.44 8.32 -11.61
CA ASN A 281 3.72 7.67 -12.88
C ASN A 281 2.79 8.17 -13.99
N SER A 282 1.48 8.24 -13.73
CA SER A 282 0.52 8.75 -14.71
C SER A 282 0.75 10.23 -15.03
N ILE A 283 1.09 11.06 -14.02
CA ILE A 283 1.47 12.46 -14.23
C ILE A 283 2.67 12.58 -15.16
N GLY A 284 3.76 11.84 -14.91
CA GLY A 284 4.93 11.97 -15.78
C GLY A 284 4.75 11.36 -17.18
N LYS A 285 3.86 10.36 -17.35
CA LYS A 285 3.40 9.91 -18.68
C LYS A 285 2.64 11.03 -19.41
N HIS A 286 1.74 11.72 -18.72
CA HIS A 286 0.93 12.80 -19.28
C HIS A 286 1.76 14.01 -19.74
N VAL A 287 2.81 14.36 -18.99
CA VAL A 287 3.73 15.47 -19.33
C VAL A 287 4.69 15.11 -20.47
N GLY A 288 4.68 13.86 -20.97
CA GLY A 288 5.41 13.45 -22.17
C GLY A 288 6.93 13.36 -22.00
N ARG A 289 7.44 13.33 -20.76
CA ARG A 289 8.88 13.17 -20.49
C ARG A 289 9.17 11.76 -19.99
N LYS A 290 10.24 11.13 -20.49
CA LYS A 290 10.72 9.84 -19.99
C LYS A 290 11.12 10.00 -18.52
N ILE A 291 10.21 9.67 -17.61
CA ILE A 291 10.50 9.58 -16.18
C ILE A 291 11.62 8.56 -16.02
N THR A 292 12.69 8.93 -15.32
CA THR A 292 13.71 8.00 -14.86
C THR A 292 13.09 7.02 -13.86
N HIS A 293 12.57 5.90 -14.39
CA HIS A 293 12.15 4.65 -13.73
C HIS A 293 11.64 4.76 -12.28
N LEU A 294 10.36 5.14 -12.14
CA LEU A 294 9.58 4.85 -10.94
C LEU A 294 8.98 3.44 -11.06
N THR A 295 9.17 2.61 -10.04
CA THR A 295 8.74 1.20 -10.01
C THR A 295 7.22 1.05 -9.99
N GLU A 296 6.65 0.44 -11.04
CA GLU A 296 5.22 0.16 -11.19
C GLU A 296 4.70 -1.08 -10.42
N ALA A 297 5.50 -1.69 -9.53
CA ALA A 297 5.05 -2.92 -8.86
C ALA A 297 3.90 -2.61 -7.86
N PRO A 298 2.77 -3.34 -7.91
CA PRO A 298 1.64 -3.19 -6.97
C PRO A 298 1.96 -3.88 -5.63
N VAL A 299 3.05 -3.46 -4.99
CA VAL A 299 3.53 -4.04 -3.73
C VAL A 299 3.41 -2.97 -2.65
N PRO A 300 2.57 -3.13 -1.63
CA PRO A 300 2.62 -2.30 -0.43
C PRO A 300 4.08 -2.18 0.05
N GLY A 301 4.64 -0.96 0.00
CA GLY A 301 6.01 -0.65 0.43
C GLY A 301 6.96 -0.28 -0.70
N THR A 302 6.42 0.14 -1.85
CA THR A 302 7.18 0.41 -3.08
C THR A 302 8.15 1.58 -2.98
N THR A 303 7.77 2.69 -2.33
CA THR A 303 8.66 3.84 -2.10
C THR A 303 9.26 3.71 -0.70
N LEU A 304 10.56 3.40 -0.61
CA LEU A 304 11.23 3.19 0.68
C LEU A 304 12.08 4.40 1.13
N GLY A 305 12.47 5.29 0.21
CA GLY A 305 13.12 6.58 0.52
C GLY A 305 12.51 7.72 -0.29
N ILE A 306 12.83 8.98 0.03
CA ILE A 306 12.33 10.13 -0.73
C ILE A 306 12.98 10.12 -2.12
N ILE A 307 12.17 10.01 -3.17
CA ILE A 307 12.65 10.02 -4.56
C ILE A 307 12.35 11.39 -5.15
N ARG A 308 13.40 12.08 -5.63
CA ARG A 308 13.22 13.28 -6.44
C ARG A 308 12.81 12.87 -7.86
N VAL A 309 11.66 13.36 -8.30
CA VAL A 309 11.16 13.15 -9.66
C VAL A 309 11.48 14.38 -10.48
N GLU A 310 12.42 14.23 -11.40
CA GLU A 310 12.87 15.32 -12.27
C GLU A 310 12.07 15.33 -13.58
N GLY A 311 11.86 16.53 -14.14
CA GLY A 311 11.22 16.71 -15.44
C GLY A 311 9.70 16.75 -15.44
N ILE A 312 8.99 16.60 -14.32
CA ILE A 312 7.53 16.77 -14.29
C ILE A 312 7.13 18.25 -14.25
N LEU A 313 7.84 19.06 -13.48
CA LEU A 313 7.52 20.48 -13.29
C LEU A 313 8.38 21.36 -14.21
N THR A 314 7.90 22.57 -14.50
CA THR A 314 8.61 23.56 -15.31
C THR A 314 9.70 24.28 -14.50
N GLY A 315 10.82 24.62 -15.13
CA GLY A 315 11.91 25.38 -14.51
C GLY A 315 12.75 24.53 -13.55
N GLN A 316 13.03 25.08 -12.36
CA GLN A 316 13.81 24.42 -11.30
C GLN A 316 12.93 23.80 -10.20
N ALA A 317 11.61 23.77 -10.40
CA ALA A 317 10.69 23.18 -9.43
C ALA A 317 10.93 21.67 -9.30
N LYS A 318 10.82 21.15 -8.08
CA LYS A 318 11.17 19.78 -7.74
C LYS A 318 9.96 19.05 -7.16
N LEU A 319 9.67 17.85 -7.65
CA LEU A 319 8.68 16.94 -7.07
C LEU A 319 9.39 15.86 -6.25
N PHE A 320 8.93 15.64 -5.03
CA PHE A 320 9.44 14.62 -4.11
C PHE A 320 8.36 13.58 -3.85
N ASP A 321 8.63 12.34 -4.23
CA ASP A 321 7.84 11.19 -3.83
C ASP A 321 8.32 10.73 -2.44
N THR A 322 7.49 10.86 -1.40
CA THR A 322 7.86 10.35 -0.07
C THR A 322 7.49 8.87 0.05
N PRO A 323 8.13 8.10 0.96
CA PRO A 323 7.61 6.79 1.34
C PRO A 323 6.15 6.84 1.76
N GLY A 324 5.39 5.79 1.43
CA GLY A 324 4.00 5.68 1.85
C GLY A 324 3.90 5.49 3.35
N LEU A 325 3.04 6.25 4.01
CA LEU A 325 2.84 6.15 5.45
C LEU A 325 2.15 4.83 5.79
N LEU A 326 2.68 4.15 6.80
CA LEU A 326 2.09 2.93 7.34
C LEU A 326 1.08 3.30 8.43
N HIS A 327 -0.15 2.83 8.26
CA HIS A 327 -1.22 3.03 9.23
C HIS A 327 -1.49 1.68 9.93
N PRO A 328 -0.98 1.47 11.15
CA PRO A 328 -1.06 0.16 11.83
C PRO A 328 -2.49 -0.27 12.16
N TYR A 329 -3.43 0.68 12.11
CA TYR A 329 -4.85 0.46 12.31
C TYR A 329 -5.61 0.02 11.05
N GLN A 330 -4.96 -0.05 9.89
CA GLN A 330 -5.55 -0.65 8.69
C GLN A 330 -5.43 -2.17 8.73
N ILE A 331 -6.54 -2.87 8.47
CA ILE A 331 -6.54 -4.34 8.50
C ILE A 331 -5.60 -4.95 7.46
N THR A 332 -5.43 -4.30 6.30
CA THR A 332 -4.57 -4.78 5.20
C THR A 332 -3.11 -4.96 5.58
N THR A 333 -2.63 -4.22 6.59
CA THR A 333 -1.25 -4.35 7.09
C THR A 333 -1.00 -5.69 7.76
N ARG A 334 -2.06 -6.33 8.24
CA ARG A 334 -2.00 -7.62 8.95
C ARG A 334 -2.30 -8.80 8.06
N LEU A 335 -2.80 -8.58 6.85
CA LEU A 335 -3.18 -9.62 5.90
C LEU A 335 -2.00 -10.10 5.07
N THR A 336 -2.02 -11.38 4.68
CA THR A 336 -1.04 -11.93 3.73
C THR A 336 -1.25 -11.37 2.32
N ARG A 337 -0.30 -11.58 1.41
CA ARG A 337 -0.42 -11.12 0.01
C ARG A 337 -1.63 -11.70 -0.72
N GLU A 338 -2.02 -12.93 -0.42
CA GLU A 338 -3.18 -13.57 -1.04
C GLU A 338 -4.48 -12.98 -0.50
N GLU A 339 -4.57 -12.79 0.82
CA GLU A 339 -5.70 -12.15 1.49
C GLU A 339 -5.86 -10.68 1.05
N GLN A 340 -4.75 -9.95 0.89
CA GLN A 340 -4.73 -8.59 0.37
C GLN A 340 -5.34 -8.51 -1.04
N LYS A 341 -5.13 -9.51 -1.91
CA LYS A 341 -5.75 -9.54 -3.24
C LYS A 341 -7.27 -9.70 -3.18
N LEU A 342 -7.79 -10.43 -2.18
CA LEU A 342 -9.24 -10.61 -1.99
C LEU A 342 -9.88 -9.31 -1.48
N VAL A 343 -9.23 -8.62 -0.55
CA VAL A 343 -9.72 -7.36 0.03
C VAL A 343 -9.54 -6.19 -0.94
N HIS A 344 -8.54 -6.23 -1.81
CA HIS A 344 -8.26 -5.16 -2.76
C HIS A 344 -9.41 -4.93 -3.74
N ILE A 345 -9.88 -3.69 -3.78
CA ILE A 345 -10.95 -3.23 -4.68
C ILE A 345 -10.31 -2.75 -5.97
N SER A 346 -10.51 -3.51 -7.04
CA SER A 346 -9.95 -3.25 -8.38
C SER A 346 -11.01 -2.89 -9.44
N LYS A 347 -12.28 -2.97 -9.07
CA LYS A 347 -13.43 -2.69 -9.93
C LYS A 347 -14.42 -1.80 -9.17
N GLU A 348 -15.28 -1.13 -9.93
CA GLU A 348 -16.40 -0.35 -9.40
C GLU A 348 -17.18 -1.16 -8.35
N LEU A 349 -17.36 -0.53 -7.19
CA LEU A 349 -18.06 -1.12 -6.06
C LEU A 349 -19.53 -1.34 -6.38
N LYS A 350 -20.04 -2.50 -5.96
CA LYS A 350 -21.46 -2.84 -6.10
C LYS A 350 -22.13 -2.88 -4.74
N PRO A 351 -23.28 -2.20 -4.58
CA PRO A 351 -24.03 -2.25 -3.32
C PRO A 351 -24.61 -3.65 -3.12
N ARG A 352 -24.37 -4.25 -1.95
CA ARG A 352 -24.97 -5.52 -1.53
C ARG A 352 -25.84 -5.28 -0.31
N THR A 353 -27.15 -5.23 -0.50
CA THR A 353 -28.08 -4.74 0.53
C THR A 353 -28.88 -5.87 1.16
N TYR A 354 -28.92 -5.88 2.49
CA TYR A 354 -29.77 -6.74 3.30
C TYR A 354 -30.86 -5.93 3.99
N ARG A 355 -32.02 -6.54 4.17
CA ARG A 355 -33.04 -6.09 5.12
C ARG A 355 -32.94 -6.96 6.36
N ILE A 356 -32.53 -6.36 7.47
CA ILE A 356 -32.15 -7.09 8.67
C ILE A 356 -33.07 -6.67 9.82
N LYS A 357 -33.41 -7.63 10.69
CA LYS A 357 -34.18 -7.41 11.92
C LYS A 357 -33.27 -7.51 13.13
N VAL A 358 -33.77 -7.08 14.28
CA VAL A 358 -33.12 -7.32 15.58
C VAL A 358 -32.75 -8.80 15.75
N GLY A 359 -31.59 -9.05 16.40
CA GLY A 359 -31.09 -10.40 16.66
C GLY A 359 -30.43 -11.07 15.47
N HIS A 360 -30.08 -10.31 14.43
CA HIS A 360 -29.35 -10.79 13.26
C HIS A 360 -28.03 -10.04 13.06
N SER A 361 -27.12 -10.67 12.33
CA SER A 361 -25.81 -10.13 12.02
C SER A 361 -25.42 -10.33 10.56
N VAL A 362 -24.56 -9.45 10.05
CA VAL A 362 -23.94 -9.55 8.73
C VAL A 362 -22.43 -9.56 8.86
N HIS A 363 -21.81 -10.55 8.25
CA HIS A 363 -20.37 -10.74 8.19
C HIS A 363 -19.83 -10.33 6.83
N ILE A 364 -18.67 -9.67 6.84
CA ILE A 364 -17.80 -9.48 5.68
C ILE A 364 -16.59 -10.38 5.89
N ALA A 365 -16.59 -11.52 5.20
CA ALA A 365 -15.62 -12.59 5.41
C ALA A 365 -15.44 -12.90 6.91
N GLY A 366 -14.25 -13.34 7.32
CA GLY A 366 -13.85 -13.44 8.72
C GLY A 366 -13.10 -12.19 9.18
N LEU A 367 -13.47 -10.99 8.70
CA LEU A 367 -12.76 -9.73 8.99
C LEU A 367 -13.59 -8.71 9.76
N MET A 368 -14.90 -8.62 9.51
CA MET A 368 -15.78 -7.65 10.16
C MET A 368 -17.20 -8.21 10.27
N ARG A 369 -17.89 -7.92 11.38
CA ARG A 369 -19.29 -8.28 11.60
C ARG A 369 -20.07 -7.08 12.13
N LEU A 370 -21.31 -6.94 11.68
CA LEU A 370 -22.28 -5.99 12.21
C LEU A 370 -23.44 -6.75 12.85
N ASP A 371 -23.72 -6.47 14.11
CA ASP A 371 -24.82 -7.03 14.90
C ASP A 371 -25.89 -5.95 15.09
N ILE A 372 -27.15 -6.29 14.84
CA ILE A 372 -28.30 -5.42 15.12
C ILE A 372 -28.93 -5.90 16.43
N GLU A 373 -28.64 -5.17 17.50
CA GLU A 373 -28.97 -5.56 18.87
C GLU A 373 -30.29 -4.95 19.34
N GLU A 374 -30.47 -3.65 19.12
CA GLU A 374 -31.70 -2.92 19.47
C GLU A 374 -32.09 -1.99 18.33
N THR A 375 -33.38 -1.88 18.04
CA THR A 375 -33.91 -0.95 17.04
C THR A 375 -35.28 -0.44 17.47
N SER A 376 -35.58 0.83 17.17
CA SER A 376 -36.92 1.41 17.35
C SER A 376 -37.88 1.05 16.21
N VAL A 377 -37.39 0.35 15.18
CA VAL A 377 -38.11 -0.01 13.95
C VAL A 377 -38.02 -1.50 13.66
N ASP A 378 -38.97 -2.05 12.90
CA ASP A 378 -39.03 -3.50 12.62
C ASP A 378 -37.83 -4.05 11.82
N SER A 379 -37.23 -3.20 10.96
CA SER A 379 -36.10 -3.63 10.12
C SER A 379 -35.19 -2.47 9.75
N VAL A 380 -33.91 -2.77 9.59
CA VAL A 380 -32.87 -1.83 9.15
C VAL A 380 -32.35 -2.30 7.79
N TYR A 381 -32.10 -1.35 6.89
CA TYR A 381 -31.41 -1.64 5.64
C TYR A 381 -29.91 -1.47 5.84
N VAL A 382 -29.16 -2.51 5.54
CA VAL A 382 -27.69 -2.48 5.62
C VAL A 382 -27.12 -2.79 4.24
N THR A 383 -26.42 -1.81 3.68
CA THR A 383 -25.72 -1.96 2.39
C THR A 383 -24.23 -2.12 2.65
N VAL A 384 -23.68 -3.25 2.20
CA VAL A 384 -22.26 -3.57 2.31
C VAL A 384 -21.50 -3.02 1.11
N TRP A 385 -20.52 -2.17 1.38
CA TRP A 385 -19.58 -1.61 0.42
C TRP A 385 -18.18 -2.16 0.70
N ALA A 386 -17.83 -3.25 0.01
CA ALA A 386 -16.55 -3.93 0.15
C ALA A 386 -16.22 -4.66 -1.15
N SER A 387 -14.99 -5.19 -1.27
CA SER A 387 -14.57 -5.97 -2.45
C SER A 387 -15.60 -7.07 -2.78
N PRO A 388 -15.99 -7.22 -4.07
CA PRO A 388 -16.97 -8.23 -4.50
C PRO A 388 -16.43 -9.66 -4.40
N LEU A 389 -15.12 -9.83 -4.17
CA LEU A 389 -14.51 -11.14 -3.95
C LEU A 389 -14.76 -11.67 -2.54
N LEU A 390 -15.05 -10.77 -1.59
CA LEU A 390 -15.28 -11.12 -0.20
C LEU A 390 -16.67 -11.76 -0.03
N PRO A 391 -16.75 -12.97 0.56
CA PRO A 391 -18.01 -13.61 0.89
C PRO A 391 -18.72 -12.80 1.98
N LEU A 392 -20.04 -12.73 1.86
CA LEU A 392 -20.91 -12.16 2.89
C LEU A 392 -21.74 -13.27 3.51
N HIS A 393 -22.10 -13.09 4.78
CA HIS A 393 -23.00 -14.01 5.45
C HIS A 393 -23.95 -13.27 6.39
N MET A 394 -25.25 -13.41 6.16
CA MET A 394 -26.28 -12.94 7.09
C MET A 394 -26.83 -14.11 7.90
N GLY A 395 -26.84 -13.99 9.23
CA GLY A 395 -27.32 -15.04 10.13
C GLY A 395 -27.90 -14.49 11.44
N LYS A 396 -28.35 -15.40 12.31
CA LYS A 396 -28.80 -15.06 13.67
C LYS A 396 -27.61 -14.72 14.56
N LEU A 397 -27.80 -13.76 15.47
CA LEU A 397 -26.78 -13.30 16.41
C LEU A 397 -26.27 -14.42 17.33
N GLU A 398 -27.17 -15.30 17.79
CA GLU A 398 -26.88 -16.47 18.64
C GLU A 398 -25.83 -17.41 18.02
N ASN A 399 -25.76 -17.46 16.69
CA ASN A 399 -24.80 -18.29 15.97
C ASN A 399 -23.44 -17.63 15.79
N GLY A 400 -23.22 -16.40 16.28
CA GLY A 400 -21.98 -15.65 16.10
C GLY A 400 -20.73 -16.41 16.56
N SER A 401 -20.80 -17.11 17.70
CA SER A 401 -19.69 -17.94 18.20
C SER A 401 -19.44 -19.18 17.33
N LYS A 402 -20.51 -19.81 16.83
CA LYS A 402 -20.42 -20.94 15.90
C LYS A 402 -19.81 -20.51 14.56
N MET A 403 -20.15 -19.31 14.08
CA MET A 403 -19.55 -18.76 12.85
C MET A 403 -18.03 -18.66 12.95
N LEU A 404 -17.53 -18.16 14.08
CA LEU A 404 -16.09 -18.05 14.33
C LEU A 404 -15.40 -19.43 14.35
N GLN A 405 -16.02 -20.43 14.97
CA GLN A 405 -15.43 -21.78 15.12
C GLN A 405 -15.50 -22.60 13.83
N ASP A 406 -16.64 -22.57 13.14
CA ASP A 406 -16.94 -23.52 12.07
C ASP A 406 -16.63 -22.98 10.68
N HIS A 407 -16.65 -21.65 10.49
CA HIS A 407 -16.63 -21.04 9.17
C HIS A 407 -15.45 -20.09 8.90
N PHE A 408 -14.83 -19.50 9.92
CA PHE A 408 -13.67 -18.62 9.71
C PHE A 408 -12.46 -19.44 9.25
N GLY A 409 -11.75 -18.95 8.24
CA GLY A 409 -10.69 -19.76 7.62
C GLY A 409 -11.18 -20.79 6.60
N ARG A 410 -12.50 -21.05 6.54
CA ARG A 410 -13.13 -22.02 5.61
C ARG A 410 -14.00 -21.31 4.57
N GLN A 411 -15.27 -21.04 4.89
CA GLN A 411 -16.20 -20.35 4.00
C GLN A 411 -16.08 -18.82 4.14
N LEU A 412 -15.77 -18.34 5.33
CA LEU A 412 -15.52 -16.92 5.61
C LEU A 412 -14.02 -16.63 5.52
N GLN A 413 -13.53 -16.52 4.28
CA GLN A 413 -12.17 -16.12 3.95
C GLN A 413 -12.15 -14.73 3.31
N PRO A 414 -11.14 -13.91 3.60
CA PRO A 414 -10.04 -14.09 4.56
C PRO A 414 -10.49 -14.00 6.04
N PRO A 415 -9.73 -14.52 7.01
CA PRO A 415 -8.42 -15.21 6.87
C PRO A 415 -8.48 -16.51 6.06
N ILE A 416 -7.37 -16.90 5.43
CA ILE A 416 -7.26 -18.17 4.68
C ILE A 416 -6.69 -19.25 5.60
N GLY A 417 -7.49 -20.25 5.94
CA GLY A 417 -7.13 -21.35 6.84
C GLY A 417 -7.39 -21.06 8.33
N GLU A 418 -7.67 -22.12 9.09
CA GLU A 418 -8.07 -22.02 10.51
C GLU A 418 -6.96 -21.48 11.42
N LYS A 419 -5.71 -21.93 11.19
CA LYS A 419 -4.54 -21.47 11.96
C LYS A 419 -4.37 -19.95 11.85
N ARG A 420 -4.69 -19.40 10.68
CA ARG A 420 -4.53 -17.98 10.38
C ARG A 420 -5.47 -17.07 11.18
N VAL A 421 -6.62 -17.60 11.61
CA VAL A 421 -7.58 -16.87 12.46
C VAL A 421 -6.93 -16.46 13.78
N GLN A 422 -6.16 -17.38 14.40
CA GLN A 422 -5.49 -17.14 15.69
C GLN A 422 -4.34 -16.12 15.55
N GLU A 423 -3.65 -16.13 14.41
CA GLU A 423 -2.53 -15.20 14.14
C GLU A 423 -2.98 -13.75 13.93
N LEU A 424 -4.19 -13.51 13.41
CA LEU A 424 -4.71 -12.16 13.19
C LEU A 424 -5.09 -11.41 14.49
N GLY A 425 -5.23 -12.15 15.59
CA GLY A 425 -5.47 -11.61 16.92
C GLY A 425 -6.91 -11.78 17.39
N LYS A 426 -7.27 -11.01 18.43
CA LYS A 426 -8.57 -11.12 19.09
C LYS A 426 -9.63 -10.25 18.42
N TRP A 427 -10.87 -10.70 18.46
CA TRP A 427 -12.03 -9.93 18.04
C TRP A 427 -12.54 -9.07 19.19
N VAL A 428 -12.82 -7.80 18.91
CA VAL A 428 -13.32 -6.82 19.87
C VAL A 428 -14.63 -6.22 19.38
N ARG A 429 -15.59 -6.04 20.29
CA ARG A 429 -16.87 -5.36 20.05
C ARG A 429 -16.69 -3.85 20.24
N ARG A 430 -17.27 -3.08 19.34
CA ARG A 430 -17.50 -1.63 19.49
C ARG A 430 -18.98 -1.35 19.29
N GLU A 431 -19.56 -0.60 20.22
CA GLU A 431 -20.97 -0.23 20.18
C GLU A 431 -21.14 1.13 19.50
N PHE A 432 -22.17 1.24 18.66
CA PHE A 432 -22.53 2.48 18.00
C PHE A 432 -24.03 2.71 18.12
N HIS A 433 -24.40 3.91 18.60
CA HIS A 433 -25.78 4.40 18.52
C HIS A 433 -25.94 5.17 17.22
N VAL A 434 -26.92 4.76 16.41
CA VAL A 434 -27.20 5.41 15.13
C VAL A 434 -28.65 5.84 15.09
N SER A 435 -28.88 7.03 14.54
CA SER A 435 -30.21 7.55 14.25
C SER A 435 -30.30 7.90 12.77
N GLY A 436 -31.49 7.72 12.20
CA GLY A 436 -31.74 7.98 10.78
C GLY A 436 -33.16 8.44 10.56
N ASN A 437 -33.37 9.18 9.46
CA ASN A 437 -34.67 9.77 9.14
C ASN A 437 -35.32 9.16 7.89
N ASN A 438 -34.65 8.23 7.20
CA ASN A 438 -35.09 7.71 5.91
C ASN A 438 -34.65 6.24 5.69
N TRP A 439 -35.56 5.44 5.14
CA TRP A 439 -35.34 4.03 4.81
C TRP A 439 -34.69 3.82 3.43
N ASP A 440 -34.82 4.82 2.55
CA ASP A 440 -34.34 4.72 1.16
C ASP A 440 -32.95 5.31 0.96
N SER A 441 -32.47 6.09 1.94
CA SER A 441 -31.12 6.65 1.92
C SER A 441 -30.35 6.27 3.18
N SER A 442 -29.14 5.77 2.99
CA SER A 442 -28.18 5.57 4.08
C SER A 442 -27.89 6.90 4.76
N SER A 443 -28.08 6.93 6.08
CA SER A 443 -27.83 8.13 6.89
C SER A 443 -26.39 8.14 7.40
N VAL A 444 -25.90 6.97 7.80
CA VAL A 444 -24.61 6.80 8.47
C VAL A 444 -23.87 5.60 7.88
N ASP A 445 -22.56 5.72 7.78
CA ASP A 445 -21.66 4.63 7.43
C ASP A 445 -20.81 4.23 8.65
N ILE A 446 -20.60 2.93 8.82
CA ILE A 446 -19.63 2.34 9.76
C ILE A 446 -18.50 1.77 8.92
N ALA A 447 -17.36 2.46 8.89
CA ALA A 447 -16.23 2.13 8.03
C ALA A 447 -15.09 1.48 8.82
N ALA A 448 -14.58 0.34 8.33
CA ALA A 448 -13.39 -0.31 8.85
C ALA A 448 -12.20 -0.05 7.91
N SER A 449 -11.12 0.50 8.48
CA SER A 449 -9.95 0.94 7.72
C SER A 449 -9.31 -0.20 6.94
N GLY A 450 -9.25 -0.04 5.62
CA GLY A 450 -8.67 -1.02 4.69
C GLY A 450 -9.58 -2.16 4.26
N LEU A 451 -10.87 -2.17 4.61
CA LEU A 451 -11.82 -3.23 4.22
C LEU A 451 -13.00 -2.70 3.38
N GLY A 452 -13.68 -1.69 3.89
CA GLY A 452 -14.97 -1.24 3.38
C GLY A 452 -15.85 -0.69 4.51
N TRP A 453 -17.14 -0.55 4.24
CA TRP A 453 -18.10 -0.04 5.23
C TRP A 453 -19.48 -0.65 5.11
N PHE A 454 -20.23 -0.57 6.20
CA PHE A 454 -21.67 -0.77 6.22
C PHE A 454 -22.37 0.57 6.14
N ALA A 455 -23.19 0.78 5.13
CA ALA A 455 -24.07 1.93 5.02
C ALA A 455 -25.43 1.56 5.62
N ILE A 456 -25.89 2.34 6.59
CA ILE A 456 -27.08 2.05 7.40
C ILE A 456 -28.21 3.01 7.00
N GLY A 457 -29.31 2.43 6.50
CA GLY A 457 -30.56 3.12 6.22
C GLY A 457 -31.64 2.71 7.23
N LEU A 458 -32.09 3.65 8.05
CA LEU A 458 -33.19 3.47 8.99
C LEU A 458 -33.96 4.79 9.21
N LYS A 459 -35.19 4.68 9.73
CA LYS A 459 -36.01 5.81 10.18
C LYS A 459 -36.36 5.64 11.66
N GLY A 460 -35.43 5.99 12.53
CA GLY A 460 -35.50 5.76 13.96
C GLY A 460 -34.10 5.59 14.53
N ASP A 461 -34.01 4.92 15.66
CA ASP A 461 -32.77 4.69 16.40
C ASP A 461 -32.41 3.20 16.41
N ALA A 462 -31.11 2.91 16.42
CA ALA A 462 -30.59 1.56 16.56
C ALA A 462 -29.27 1.53 17.34
N VAL A 463 -29.08 0.45 18.09
CA VAL A 463 -27.82 0.08 18.75
C VAL A 463 -27.17 -1.04 17.95
N LEU A 464 -25.96 -0.77 17.47
CA LEU A 464 -25.22 -1.66 16.59
C LEU A 464 -23.93 -2.12 17.25
N GLY A 465 -23.71 -3.43 17.27
CA GLY A 465 -22.48 -4.06 17.72
C GLY A 465 -21.56 -4.38 16.55
N VAL A 466 -20.44 -3.67 16.42
CA VAL A 466 -19.48 -3.92 15.35
C VAL A 466 -18.30 -4.71 15.90
N TRP A 467 -17.99 -5.83 15.27
CA TRP A 467 -16.86 -6.66 15.64
C TRP A 467 -15.80 -6.69 14.55
N THR A 468 -14.55 -6.56 14.96
CA THR A 468 -13.36 -6.64 14.10
C THR A 468 -12.15 -7.01 14.96
N TYR A 469 -10.99 -7.21 14.33
CA TYR A 469 -9.74 -7.48 15.04
C TYR A 469 -9.26 -6.26 15.87
N GLU A 470 -8.72 -6.54 17.05
CA GLU A 470 -8.20 -5.54 17.99
C GLU A 470 -7.19 -4.58 17.33
N GLY A 471 -7.39 -3.28 17.50
CA GLY A 471 -6.51 -2.25 16.93
C GLY A 471 -6.80 -1.89 15.47
N VAL A 472 -7.76 -2.54 14.79
CA VAL A 472 -8.32 -2.01 13.53
C VAL A 472 -9.18 -0.79 13.86
N ASP A 473 -9.03 0.30 13.11
CA ASP A 473 -9.87 1.49 13.32
C ASP A 473 -11.22 1.36 12.60
N VAL A 474 -12.28 1.64 13.36
CA VAL A 474 -13.68 1.61 12.92
C VAL A 474 -14.28 2.96 13.23
N VAL A 475 -14.73 3.64 12.19
CA VAL A 475 -15.18 5.04 12.26
C VAL A 475 -16.64 5.12 11.87
N LEU A 476 -17.43 5.79 12.72
CA LEU A 476 -18.80 6.21 12.40
C LEU A 476 -18.74 7.52 11.61
N ARG A 477 -19.46 7.60 10.48
CA ARG A 477 -19.38 8.75 9.58
C ARG A 477 -20.64 9.03 8.81
N ASN A 478 -20.78 10.26 8.30
CA ASN A 478 -21.83 10.60 7.36
C ASN A 478 -21.75 9.71 6.11
N SER A 479 -22.91 9.34 5.56
CA SER A 479 -22.93 8.40 4.44
C SER A 479 -22.28 8.97 3.17
N LEU A 480 -21.29 8.25 2.66
CA LEU A 480 -20.60 8.56 1.40
C LEU A 480 -21.53 8.30 0.20
N ILE A 481 -22.19 7.14 0.21
CA ILE A 481 -23.10 6.70 -0.85
C ILE A 481 -24.49 6.48 -0.22
N PRO A 482 -25.45 7.39 -0.47
CA PRO A 482 -26.77 7.28 0.12
C PRO A 482 -27.59 6.12 -0.46
N TYR A 483 -27.25 5.66 -1.66
CA TYR A 483 -28.10 4.74 -2.42
C TYR A 483 -27.91 3.29 -1.94
N LYS A 484 -29.03 2.61 -1.75
CA LYS A 484 -29.09 1.16 -1.56
C LYS A 484 -29.27 0.42 -2.89
N SER A 485 -29.00 -0.88 -2.91
CA SER A 485 -29.34 -1.73 -4.06
C SER A 485 -30.85 -1.94 -4.14
N HIS A 486 -31.41 -1.96 -5.35
CA HIS A 486 -32.81 -2.36 -5.58
C HIS A 486 -33.01 -3.88 -5.51
N THR A 487 -31.93 -4.65 -5.71
CA THR A 487 -31.92 -6.10 -5.54
C THR A 487 -31.29 -6.45 -4.20
N PHE A 488 -32.04 -7.11 -3.33
CA PHE A 488 -31.58 -7.49 -2.01
C PHE A 488 -30.90 -8.86 -2.02
N GLU A 489 -29.86 -8.97 -1.20
CA GLU A 489 -29.19 -10.23 -0.91
C GLU A 489 -30.07 -11.10 0.00
N VAL A 490 -29.93 -12.41 -0.15
CA VAL A 490 -30.66 -13.42 0.63
C VAL A 490 -29.86 -13.78 1.88
N ALA A 491 -30.55 -14.16 2.95
CA ALA A 491 -29.92 -14.68 4.16
C ALA A 491 -29.03 -15.92 3.87
N GLY A 492 -28.00 -16.12 4.69
CA GLY A 492 -27.00 -17.16 4.50
C GLY A 492 -25.76 -16.69 3.74
N PHE A 493 -25.01 -17.63 3.17
CA PHE A 493 -23.76 -17.36 2.47
C PHE A 493 -24.03 -16.83 1.07
N THR A 494 -23.48 -15.65 0.76
CA THR A 494 -23.42 -15.19 -0.62
C THR A 494 -22.40 -16.05 -1.37
N VAL A 495 -22.83 -16.65 -2.49
CA VAL A 495 -21.95 -17.44 -3.35
C VAL A 495 -20.91 -16.52 -3.98
N SER A 496 -19.72 -16.42 -3.37
CA SER A 496 -18.59 -15.78 -4.03
C SER A 496 -18.21 -16.66 -5.22
N LYS A 497 -18.11 -16.07 -6.43
CA LYS A 497 -17.69 -16.80 -7.64
C LYS A 497 -16.37 -17.55 -7.44
N VAL A 498 -15.51 -17.06 -6.55
CA VAL A 498 -14.24 -17.70 -6.19
C VAL A 498 -14.48 -18.99 -5.39
N VAL A 499 -15.29 -18.93 -4.33
CA VAL A 499 -15.66 -20.10 -3.51
C VAL A 499 -16.40 -21.14 -4.36
N SER A 500 -17.26 -20.71 -5.29
CA SER A 500 -17.93 -21.64 -6.20
C SER A 500 -16.96 -22.40 -7.12
N GLN A 501 -15.83 -21.79 -7.51
CA GLN A 501 -14.81 -22.46 -8.33
C GLN A 501 -13.95 -23.40 -7.48
N SER A 502 -13.60 -23.00 -6.26
CA SER A 502 -12.91 -23.83 -5.27
C SER A 502 -13.75 -25.05 -4.89
N ASP A 503 -15.04 -24.86 -4.60
CA ASP A 503 -15.99 -25.92 -4.27
C ASP A 503 -16.26 -26.83 -5.46
N GLN A 504 -16.33 -26.30 -6.69
CA GLN A 504 -16.39 -27.13 -7.89
C GLN A 504 -15.11 -27.95 -8.10
N ALA A 505 -13.93 -27.40 -7.77
CA ALA A 505 -12.66 -28.11 -7.86
C ALA A 505 -12.54 -29.21 -6.80
N LEU A 506 -12.93 -28.91 -5.55
CA LEU A 506 -12.97 -29.85 -4.42
C LEU A 506 -14.01 -30.96 -4.61
N ASN A 507 -15.20 -30.62 -5.11
CA ASN A 507 -16.21 -31.64 -5.45
C ASN A 507 -15.76 -32.52 -6.62
N LYS A 508 -15.04 -31.97 -7.60
CA LYS A 508 -14.45 -32.78 -8.70
C LYS A 508 -13.33 -33.70 -8.20
N SER A 509 -12.52 -33.30 -7.22
CA SER A 509 -11.50 -34.19 -6.63
C SER A 509 -12.14 -35.29 -5.79
N HIS A 510 -13.13 -34.97 -4.94
CA HIS A 510 -13.86 -35.97 -4.17
C HIS A 510 -14.61 -36.98 -5.06
N THR A 511 -15.25 -36.52 -6.13
CA THR A 511 -15.95 -37.42 -7.07
C THR A 511 -14.96 -38.37 -7.78
N LYS A 512 -13.74 -37.89 -8.08
CA LYS A 512 -12.66 -38.70 -8.68
C LYS A 512 -12.07 -39.72 -7.69
N GLU A 513 -11.94 -39.36 -6.42
CA GLU A 513 -11.47 -40.30 -5.38
C GLU A 513 -12.50 -41.39 -5.08
N VAL A 514 -13.78 -41.03 -4.99
CA VAL A 514 -14.87 -42.00 -4.78
C VAL A 514 -14.98 -42.95 -5.97
N THR A 515 -14.92 -42.45 -7.21
CA THR A 515 -14.94 -43.32 -8.40
C THR A 515 -13.69 -44.20 -8.53
N LYS A 516 -12.53 -43.76 -8.03
CA LYS A 516 -11.30 -44.57 -7.99
C LYS A 516 -11.39 -45.67 -6.93
N ALA A 517 -11.85 -45.34 -5.72
CA ALA A 517 -12.07 -46.32 -4.65
C ALA A 517 -13.11 -47.40 -5.03
N GLN A 518 -14.16 -47.01 -5.77
CA GLN A 518 -15.21 -47.94 -6.22
C GLN A 518 -14.72 -48.87 -7.35
N LYS A 519 -13.78 -48.40 -8.20
CA LYS A 519 -13.09 -49.23 -9.19
C LYS A 519 -12.09 -50.21 -8.56
N ASP A 520 -11.38 -49.79 -7.52
CA ASP A 520 -10.43 -50.66 -6.82
C ASP A 520 -11.15 -51.76 -6.02
N LEU A 521 -12.34 -51.48 -5.48
CA LEU A 521 -13.20 -52.47 -4.82
C LEU A 521 -13.82 -53.48 -5.80
N THR A 522 -14.21 -53.04 -7.00
CA THR A 522 -14.74 -53.95 -8.04
C THR A 522 -13.65 -54.81 -8.67
N GLN A 523 -12.42 -54.30 -8.83
CA GLN A 523 -11.30 -55.13 -9.30
C GLN A 523 -10.84 -56.18 -8.28
N LYS A 524 -10.92 -55.89 -6.97
CA LYS A 524 -10.63 -56.88 -5.92
C LYS A 524 -11.70 -57.96 -5.80
N ALA A 525 -12.96 -57.65 -6.10
CA ALA A 525 -14.06 -58.63 -6.08
C ALA A 525 -14.05 -59.61 -7.27
N ILE A 526 -13.36 -59.28 -8.36
CA ILE A 526 -13.23 -60.14 -9.56
C ILE A 526 -11.98 -61.04 -9.47
N ALA A 527 -11.09 -60.79 -8.50
CA ALA A 527 -9.83 -61.52 -8.30
C ALA A 527 -9.89 -62.57 -7.17
N VAL A 528 -11.08 -62.96 -6.71
CA VAL A 528 -11.32 -64.02 -5.71
C VAL A 528 -12.13 -65.15 -6.34
#